data_AF-A0A0L0D7Q5-F1
#
_entry.id   AF-A0A0L0D7Q5-F1
#
_cell.length_a   1.000
_cell.length_b   1.000
_cell.length_c   1.000
_cell.angle_alpha   90.00
_cell.angle_beta   90.00
_cell.angle_gamma   90.00
#
_symmetry.space_group_name_H-M   'P 1'
#
loop_
_entity.id
_entity.type
_entity.pdbx_description
1 polymer ?
#
loop_
_entity_poly.entity_id
_entity_poly.type
_entity_poly.pdbx_seq_one_letter_code
_entity_poly.pdbx_strand_id
1 'polypeptide(L)'
;MRNPLVLFSEEARVRVLAVVGLVGMATSVYLLRMHYAPEVAAHGVCEVNSVLSCVAVNTSKYSELFKIPVALLGIFWFAVVTAVAAHLVLVGYDTAIVIGLAGWSATGAATVVYLVAAELALGKICLACTLVQFLSLAVMALAHSFYITVVRPRRSLPDLVDLVAELKWWLVVIVCVGLIMLVACNAPATVLPAAKEHRAELVACLNARAVAVYWYAECSHCVRQRARFGLEWSNIQASHECTAEAETCKLAKIEATPTWVRGDSRHQGMMELDELAKWAGCAWPSAPAV
;
A
#
# COMPACT_ATOMS: atom_id res chain seq x y z
N MET A 1 -42.35 -2.65 7.42
CA MET A 1 -40.99 -2.57 7.97
C MET A 1 -40.17 -1.70 7.03
N ARG A 2 -39.80 -0.48 7.44
CA ARG A 2 -38.95 0.40 6.61
C ARG A 2 -37.54 -0.18 6.59
N ASN A 3 -37.04 -0.44 5.39
CA ASN A 3 -35.68 -0.94 5.16
C ASN A 3 -34.67 0.07 5.75
N PRO A 4 -33.76 -0.32 6.66
CA PRO A 4 -32.85 0.62 7.34
C PRO A 4 -31.93 1.41 6.40
N LEU A 5 -31.82 1.00 5.12
CA LEU A 5 -31.12 1.73 4.06
C LEU A 5 -31.83 3.01 3.56
N VAL A 6 -33.05 3.30 4.01
CA VAL A 6 -33.85 4.47 3.58
C VAL A 6 -33.89 5.58 4.66
N LEU A 7 -32.89 5.63 5.55
CA LEU A 7 -32.81 6.64 6.62
C LEU A 7 -32.22 7.98 6.15
N PHE A 8 -31.55 8.04 5.00
CA PHE A 8 -30.93 9.25 4.47
C PHE A 8 -31.61 9.72 3.18
N SER A 9 -31.82 11.03 3.05
CA SER A 9 -32.31 11.65 1.81
C SER A 9 -31.32 11.42 0.65
N GLU A 10 -31.80 11.45 -0.59
CA GLU A 10 -30.93 11.23 -1.76
C GLU A 10 -29.77 12.23 -1.80
N GLU A 11 -30.04 13.49 -1.44
CA GLU A 11 -29.04 14.54 -1.29
C GLU A 11 -27.96 14.21 -0.25
N ALA A 12 -28.34 13.63 0.90
CA ALA A 12 -27.38 13.23 1.92
C ALA A 12 -26.45 12.13 1.39
N ARG A 13 -26.97 11.16 0.63
CA ARG A 13 -26.14 10.11 -0.01
C ARG A 13 -25.14 10.70 -1.01
N VAL A 14 -25.54 11.68 -1.81
CA VAL A 14 -24.64 12.31 -2.79
C VAL A 14 -23.56 13.13 -2.08
N ARG A 15 -23.90 13.86 -1.01
CA ARG A 15 -22.90 14.57 -0.20
C ARG A 15 -21.88 13.63 0.42
N VAL A 16 -22.33 12.47 0.93
CA VAL A 16 -21.42 11.44 1.45
C VAL A 16 -20.53 10.89 0.33
N LEU A 17 -21.08 10.61 -0.86
CA LEU A 17 -20.29 10.16 -2.01
C LEU A 17 -19.20 11.17 -2.40
N ALA A 18 -19.53 12.47 -2.41
CA ALA A 18 -18.58 13.53 -2.69
C ALA A 18 -17.46 13.61 -1.63
N VAL A 19 -17.81 13.52 -0.34
CA VAL A 19 -16.83 13.52 0.75
C VAL A 19 -15.92 12.31 0.67
N VAL A 20 -16.47 11.11 0.46
CA VAL A 20 -15.69 9.87 0.30
C VAL A 20 -14.75 9.96 -0.90
N GLY A 21 -15.23 10.50 -2.03
CA GLY A 21 -14.43 10.75 -3.22
C GLY A 21 -13.24 11.68 -2.95
N LEU A 22 -13.50 12.83 -2.33
CA LEU A 22 -12.47 13.82 -2.02
C LEU A 22 -11.44 13.30 -1.01
N VAL A 23 -11.89 12.64 0.06
CA VAL A 23 -11.00 12.04 1.06
C VAL A 23 -10.16 10.94 0.42
N GLY A 24 -10.75 10.05 -0.38
CA GLY A 24 -10.03 8.98 -1.07
C GLY A 24 -9.01 9.50 -2.07
N MET A 25 -9.34 10.56 -2.81
CA MET A 25 -8.41 11.25 -3.69
C MET A 25 -7.25 11.86 -2.91
N ALA A 26 -7.52 12.57 -1.81
CA ALA A 26 -6.49 13.15 -0.95
C ALA A 26 -5.58 12.09 -0.34
N THR A 27 -6.14 10.97 0.15
CA THR A 27 -5.35 9.83 0.64
C THR A 27 -4.51 9.20 -0.47
N SER A 28 -5.02 9.10 -1.69
CA SER A 28 -4.26 8.58 -2.84
C SER A 28 -3.13 9.52 -3.27
N VAL A 29 -3.34 10.85 -3.21
CA VAL A 29 -2.28 11.85 -3.41
C VAL A 29 -1.20 11.71 -2.34
N TYR A 30 -1.62 11.54 -1.08
CA TYR A 30 -0.69 11.32 0.03
C TYR A 30 0.16 10.07 -0.20
N LEU A 31 -0.48 8.94 -0.55
CA LEU A 31 0.21 7.70 -0.92
C LEU A 31 1.15 7.92 -2.12
N LEU A 32 0.73 8.61 -3.16
CA LEU A 32 1.59 8.87 -4.32
C LEU A 32 2.84 9.69 -3.93
N ARG A 33 2.67 10.68 -3.05
CA ARG A 33 3.79 11.46 -2.51
C ARG A 33 4.75 10.57 -1.73
N MET A 34 4.26 9.65 -0.91
CA MET A 34 5.13 8.71 -0.19
C MET A 34 5.90 7.78 -1.12
N HIS A 35 5.29 7.38 -2.24
CA HIS A 35 5.92 6.47 -3.19
C HIS A 35 7.19 7.11 -3.79
N TYR A 36 7.11 8.39 -4.17
CA TYR A 36 8.24 9.11 -4.76
C TYR A 36 9.14 9.81 -3.74
N ALA A 37 8.61 10.20 -2.58
CA ALA A 37 9.33 10.89 -1.51
C ALA A 37 9.07 10.19 -0.15
N PRO A 38 9.62 8.98 0.06
CA PRO A 38 9.37 8.18 1.26
C PRO A 38 9.88 8.85 2.55
N GLU A 39 10.83 9.78 2.46
CA GLU A 39 11.27 10.61 3.60
C GLU A 39 10.13 11.43 4.24
N VAL A 40 9.13 11.85 3.46
CA VAL A 40 7.97 12.61 3.98
C VAL A 40 7.08 11.74 4.87
N ALA A 41 7.13 10.42 4.68
CA ALA A 41 6.32 9.44 5.40
C ALA A 41 7.05 8.82 6.60
N ALA A 42 8.39 8.89 6.63
CA ALA A 42 9.22 8.30 7.68
C ALA A 42 8.95 8.89 9.08
N HIS A 43 8.37 10.09 9.16
CA HIS A 43 7.93 10.74 10.40
C HIS A 43 6.38 10.88 10.48
N GLY A 44 5.66 10.25 9.57
CA GLY A 44 4.20 10.35 9.48
C GLY A 44 3.48 9.43 10.46
N VAL A 45 2.19 9.70 10.67
CA VAL A 45 1.27 8.92 11.53
C VAL A 45 1.13 7.45 11.08
N CYS A 46 1.61 7.13 9.88
CA CYS A 46 1.48 5.83 9.21
C CYS A 46 2.69 4.90 9.44
N GLU A 47 3.79 5.41 10.00
CA GLU A 47 5.02 4.65 10.26
C GLU A 47 5.19 4.45 11.77
N VAL A 48 4.64 3.35 12.30
CA VAL A 48 4.55 3.11 13.76
C VAL A 48 5.55 2.05 14.20
N ASN A 49 5.59 0.92 13.50
CA ASN A 49 6.45 -0.20 13.85
C ASN A 49 6.69 -1.11 12.62
N SER A 50 7.37 -2.23 12.84
CA SER A 50 7.71 -3.14 11.75
C SER A 50 6.52 -3.86 11.12
N VAL A 51 5.35 -3.91 11.75
CA VAL A 51 4.12 -4.48 11.18
C VAL A 51 3.28 -3.38 10.54
N LEU A 52 3.13 -2.23 11.20
CA LEU A 52 2.46 -1.03 10.67
C LEU A 52 3.46 -0.07 10.03
N SER A 53 3.72 -0.28 8.74
CA SER A 53 4.65 0.52 7.94
C SER A 53 4.09 0.80 6.55
N CYS A 54 3.62 2.03 6.36
CA CYS A 54 3.10 2.48 5.07
C CYS A 54 4.22 2.69 4.04
N VAL A 55 5.44 3.02 4.50
CA VAL A 55 6.60 3.16 3.63
C VAL A 55 6.97 1.80 3.02
N ALA A 56 7.02 0.74 3.83
CA ALA A 56 7.37 -0.60 3.36
C ALA A 56 6.38 -1.12 2.30
N VAL A 57 5.08 -0.91 2.49
CA VAL A 57 4.05 -1.33 1.53
C VAL A 57 4.15 -0.52 0.24
N ASN A 58 4.26 0.80 0.35
CA ASN A 58 4.13 1.70 -0.79
C ASN A 58 5.41 1.87 -1.64
N THR A 59 6.54 1.34 -1.17
CA THR A 59 7.80 1.22 -1.93
C THR A 59 8.09 -0.22 -2.37
N SER A 60 7.16 -1.15 -2.13
CA SER A 60 7.31 -2.56 -2.52
C SER A 60 7.05 -2.76 -4.02
N LYS A 61 7.39 -3.95 -4.53
CA LYS A 61 7.04 -4.36 -5.90
C LYS A 61 5.53 -4.35 -6.20
N TYR A 62 4.66 -4.35 -5.19
CA TYR A 62 3.22 -4.35 -5.35
C TYR A 62 2.62 -2.94 -5.46
N SER A 63 3.42 -1.89 -5.21
CA SER A 63 2.94 -0.51 -5.33
C SER A 63 2.91 0.00 -6.77
N GLU A 64 3.40 -0.78 -7.73
CA GLU A 64 3.37 -0.48 -9.16
C GLU A 64 2.67 -1.59 -9.96
N LEU A 65 1.84 -1.20 -10.91
CA LEU A 65 1.22 -2.08 -11.90
C LEU A 65 1.61 -1.59 -13.29
N PHE A 66 2.26 -2.43 -14.09
CA PHE A 66 2.82 -2.03 -15.40
C PHE A 66 3.73 -0.78 -15.32
N LYS A 67 4.52 -0.64 -14.25
CA LYS A 67 5.36 0.54 -13.92
C LYS A 67 4.58 1.83 -13.62
N ILE A 68 3.27 1.72 -13.38
CA ILE A 68 2.42 2.83 -12.96
C ILE A 68 2.11 2.67 -11.47
N PRO A 69 2.39 3.67 -10.62
CA PRO A 69 2.06 3.57 -9.21
C PRO A 69 0.56 3.37 -8.98
N VAL A 70 0.20 2.40 -8.15
CA VAL A 70 -1.20 2.09 -7.80
C VAL A 70 -1.87 3.30 -7.15
N ALA A 71 -1.11 4.10 -6.40
CA ALA A 71 -1.60 5.36 -5.83
C ALA A 71 -2.07 6.37 -6.89
N LEU A 72 -1.42 6.42 -8.06
CA LEU A 72 -1.84 7.28 -9.18
C LEU A 72 -3.16 6.79 -9.78
N LEU A 73 -3.32 5.47 -9.92
CA LEU A 73 -4.58 4.86 -10.34
C LEU A 73 -5.71 5.16 -9.33
N GLY A 74 -5.40 5.17 -8.04
CA GLY A 74 -6.32 5.58 -6.97
C GLY A 74 -6.78 7.03 -7.10
N ILE A 75 -5.86 7.97 -7.37
CA ILE A 75 -6.21 9.38 -7.63
C ILE A 75 -7.22 9.48 -8.78
N PHE A 76 -6.90 8.83 -9.90
CA PHE A 76 -7.79 8.83 -11.06
C PHE A 76 -9.16 8.23 -10.72
N TRP A 77 -9.18 7.11 -10.01
CA TRP A 77 -10.41 6.42 -9.64
C TRP A 77 -11.32 7.28 -8.75
N PHE A 78 -10.77 7.90 -7.71
CA PHE A 78 -11.53 8.78 -6.82
C PHE A 78 -11.88 10.14 -7.45
N ALA A 79 -11.09 10.61 -8.42
CA ALA A 79 -11.45 11.80 -9.21
C ALA A 79 -12.71 11.54 -10.04
N VAL A 80 -12.83 10.37 -10.68
CA VAL A 80 -14.05 9.96 -11.39
C VAL A 80 -15.25 9.89 -10.44
N VAL A 81 -15.09 9.30 -9.25
CA VAL A 81 -16.17 9.26 -8.23
C VAL A 81 -16.60 10.66 -7.82
N THR A 82 -15.65 11.57 -7.60
CA THR A 82 -15.92 12.97 -7.23
C THR A 82 -16.65 13.71 -8.36
N ALA A 83 -16.25 13.49 -9.62
CA ALA A 83 -16.90 14.08 -10.79
C ALA A 83 -18.33 13.56 -10.96
N VAL A 84 -18.57 12.26 -10.75
CA VAL A 84 -19.92 11.69 -10.74
C VAL A 84 -20.75 12.30 -9.63
N ALA A 85 -20.23 12.42 -8.42
CA ALA A 85 -20.94 13.06 -7.32
C ALA A 85 -21.31 14.51 -7.65
N ALA A 86 -20.40 15.28 -8.25
CA ALA A 86 -20.68 16.64 -8.71
C ALA A 86 -21.77 16.69 -9.79
N HIS A 87 -21.75 15.75 -10.75
CA HIS A 87 -22.78 15.65 -11.78
C HIS A 87 -24.17 15.35 -11.16
N LEU A 88 -24.24 14.43 -10.20
CA LEU A 88 -25.49 14.11 -9.49
C LEU A 88 -26.04 15.32 -8.71
N VAL A 89 -25.19 16.20 -8.18
CA VAL A 89 -25.61 17.45 -7.51
C VAL A 89 -26.07 18.51 -8.51
N LEU A 90 -25.31 18.72 -9.59
CA LEU A 90 -25.49 19.88 -10.48
C LEU A 90 -26.50 19.64 -11.60
N VAL A 91 -26.62 18.40 -12.06
CA VAL A 91 -27.43 18.04 -13.24
C VAL A 91 -28.61 17.14 -12.83
N GLY A 92 -28.34 16.14 -11.98
CA GLY A 92 -29.36 15.24 -11.46
C GLY A 92 -29.04 13.76 -11.67
N TYR A 93 -30.01 12.91 -11.37
CA TYR A 93 -29.84 11.45 -11.25
C TYR A 93 -30.12 10.71 -12.56
N ASP A 94 -29.21 10.86 -13.53
CA ASP A 94 -29.35 10.17 -14.81
C ASP A 94 -29.07 8.65 -14.69
N THR A 95 -29.89 7.84 -15.35
CA THR A 95 -29.85 6.37 -15.17
C THR A 95 -28.54 5.78 -15.71
N ALA A 96 -28.03 6.34 -16.81
CA ALA A 96 -26.75 5.94 -17.40
C ALA A 96 -25.57 6.21 -16.47
N ILE A 97 -25.57 7.34 -15.76
CA ILE A 97 -24.51 7.72 -14.82
C ILE A 97 -24.52 6.80 -13.59
N VAL A 98 -25.69 6.46 -13.06
CA VAL A 98 -25.80 5.54 -11.92
C VAL A 98 -25.36 4.13 -12.29
N ILE A 99 -25.71 3.63 -13.47
CA ILE A 99 -25.22 2.34 -13.98
C ILE A 99 -23.70 2.39 -14.19
N GLY A 100 -23.19 3.49 -14.76
CA GLY A 100 -21.76 3.72 -14.93
C GLY A 100 -21.00 3.70 -13.60
N LEU A 101 -21.54 4.35 -12.56
CA LEU A 101 -20.96 4.36 -11.21
C LEU A 101 -20.95 2.95 -10.60
N ALA A 102 -22.02 2.17 -10.76
CA ALA A 102 -22.08 0.79 -10.30
C ALA A 102 -21.00 -0.06 -10.99
N GLY A 103 -20.86 0.05 -12.32
CA GLY A 103 -19.80 -0.63 -13.07
C GLY A 103 -18.39 -0.19 -12.66
N TRP A 104 -18.18 1.11 -12.45
CA TRP A 104 -16.91 1.67 -11.98
C TRP A 104 -16.55 1.21 -10.57
N SER A 105 -17.54 0.97 -9.70
CA SER A 105 -17.29 0.51 -8.32
C SER A 105 -16.65 -0.89 -8.27
N ALA A 106 -16.88 -1.72 -9.29
CA ALA A 106 -16.31 -3.07 -9.37
C ALA A 106 -14.77 -3.07 -9.50
N THR A 107 -14.19 -2.08 -10.18
CA THR A 107 -12.72 -1.95 -10.29
C THR A 107 -12.10 -1.58 -8.94
N GLY A 108 -12.81 -0.81 -8.12
CA GLY A 108 -12.45 -0.53 -6.73
C GLY A 108 -12.42 -1.80 -5.88
N ALA A 109 -13.45 -2.65 -5.98
CA ALA A 109 -13.50 -3.93 -5.27
C ALA A 109 -12.33 -4.87 -5.64
N ALA A 110 -12.00 -4.98 -6.93
CA ALA A 110 -10.85 -5.74 -7.39
C ALA A 110 -9.53 -5.20 -6.80
N THR A 111 -9.39 -3.87 -6.74
CA THR A 111 -8.22 -3.20 -6.16
C THR A 111 -8.10 -3.45 -4.65
N VAL A 112 -9.23 -3.50 -3.92
CA VAL A 112 -9.24 -3.88 -2.50
C VAL A 112 -8.65 -5.28 -2.31
N VAL A 113 -9.13 -6.26 -3.08
CA VAL A 113 -8.63 -7.64 -3.01
C VAL A 113 -7.13 -7.70 -3.30
N TYR A 114 -6.67 -6.99 -4.33
CA TYR A 114 -5.26 -6.90 -4.68
C TYR A 114 -4.40 -6.32 -3.56
N LEU A 115 -4.80 -5.16 -2.99
CA LEU A 115 -4.02 -4.48 -1.95
C LEU A 115 -3.97 -5.29 -0.66
N VAL A 116 -5.07 -5.93 -0.27
CA VAL A 116 -5.09 -6.85 0.88
C VAL A 116 -4.14 -8.02 0.63
N ALA A 117 -4.19 -8.64 -0.56
CA ALA A 117 -3.27 -9.73 -0.90
C ALA A 117 -1.80 -9.28 -0.87
N ALA A 118 -1.51 -8.05 -1.30
CA ALA A 118 -0.17 -7.46 -1.24
C ALA A 118 0.31 -7.24 0.20
N GLU A 119 -0.54 -6.70 1.08
CA GLU A 119 -0.25 -6.51 2.51
C GLU A 119 0.07 -7.84 3.21
N LEU A 120 -0.71 -8.88 2.90
CA LEU A 120 -0.50 -10.24 3.41
C LEU A 120 0.78 -10.87 2.89
N ALA A 121 1.08 -10.71 1.60
CA ALA A 121 2.32 -11.21 1.00
C ALA A 121 3.57 -10.53 1.58
N LEU A 122 3.45 -9.28 2.03
CA LEU A 122 4.53 -8.53 2.66
C LEU A 122 4.63 -8.78 4.18
N GLY A 123 3.56 -9.24 4.82
CA GLY A 123 3.44 -9.30 6.27
C GLY A 123 3.46 -7.91 6.92
N LYS A 124 2.97 -6.88 6.20
CA LYS A 124 2.93 -5.47 6.61
C LYS A 124 1.54 -4.90 6.39
N ILE A 125 1.11 -3.99 7.27
CA ILE A 125 -0.18 -3.31 7.19
C ILE A 125 0.06 -1.83 6.95
N CYS A 126 -0.62 -1.25 5.95
CA CYS A 126 -0.56 0.17 5.64
C CYS A 126 -1.91 0.83 5.95
N LEU A 127 -1.96 1.65 7.01
CA LEU A 127 -3.19 2.31 7.45
C LEU A 127 -3.83 3.19 6.36
N ALA A 128 -3.02 3.85 5.54
CA ALA A 128 -3.52 4.66 4.44
C ALA A 128 -4.11 3.80 3.29
N CYS A 129 -3.52 2.64 2.98
CA CYS A 129 -4.10 1.68 2.05
C CYS A 129 -5.39 1.08 2.62
N THR A 130 -5.41 0.73 3.91
CA THR A 130 -6.61 0.27 4.62
C THR A 130 -7.73 1.32 4.57
N LEU A 131 -7.41 2.61 4.76
CA LEU A 131 -8.38 3.69 4.60
C LEU A 131 -8.94 3.74 3.18
N VAL A 132 -8.08 3.68 2.15
CA VAL A 132 -8.51 3.61 0.75
C VAL A 132 -9.41 2.39 0.48
N GLN A 133 -9.12 1.24 1.10
CA GLN A 133 -9.95 0.04 0.99
C GLN A 133 -11.36 0.29 1.56
N PHE A 134 -11.45 0.84 2.77
CA PHE A 134 -12.73 1.17 3.39
C PHE A 134 -13.52 2.22 2.61
N LEU A 135 -12.85 3.25 2.08
CA LEU A 135 -13.48 4.27 1.24
C LEU A 135 -14.01 3.67 -0.07
N SER A 136 -13.26 2.75 -0.70
CA SER A 136 -13.70 2.05 -1.91
C SER A 136 -14.94 1.19 -1.66
N LEU A 137 -14.98 0.47 -0.53
CA LEU A 137 -16.16 -0.29 -0.10
C LEU A 137 -17.37 0.63 0.18
N ALA A 138 -17.14 1.81 0.76
CA ALA A 138 -18.19 2.81 0.97
C ALA A 138 -18.76 3.32 -0.36
N VAL A 139 -17.92 3.61 -1.36
CA VAL A 139 -18.38 3.96 -2.72
C VAL A 139 -19.23 2.84 -3.33
N MET A 140 -18.81 1.57 -3.19
CA MET A 140 -19.57 0.43 -3.69
C MET A 140 -20.95 0.32 -3.02
N ALA A 141 -21.03 0.51 -1.71
CA ALA A 141 -22.31 0.51 -0.98
C ALA A 141 -23.23 1.67 -1.42
N LEU A 142 -22.67 2.87 -1.63
CA LEU A 142 -23.41 4.03 -2.12
C LEU A 142 -23.88 3.82 -3.56
N ALA A 143 -23.02 3.32 -4.44
CA ALA A 143 -23.36 3.02 -5.84
C ALA A 143 -24.54 2.03 -5.93
N HIS A 144 -24.51 0.97 -5.12
CA HIS A 144 -25.61 0.02 -5.03
C HIS A 144 -26.89 0.66 -4.44
N SER A 145 -26.77 1.55 -3.46
CA SER A 145 -27.92 2.31 -2.94
C SER A 145 -28.58 3.15 -4.03
N PHE A 146 -27.80 3.90 -4.83
CA PHE A 146 -28.32 4.66 -5.97
C PHE A 146 -28.93 3.76 -7.04
N TYR A 147 -28.32 2.61 -7.33
CA TYR A 147 -28.86 1.65 -8.29
C TYR A 147 -30.27 1.18 -7.89
N ILE A 148 -30.46 0.81 -6.62
CA ILE A 148 -31.77 0.35 -6.12
C ILE A 148 -32.81 1.47 -6.13
N THR A 149 -32.44 2.72 -5.84
CA THR A 149 -33.44 3.81 -5.74
C THR A 149 -33.73 4.51 -7.06
N VAL A 150 -32.77 4.56 -7.99
CA VAL A 150 -32.91 5.32 -9.24
C VAL A 150 -33.21 4.40 -10.42
N VAL A 151 -32.49 3.27 -10.53
CA VAL A 151 -32.56 2.38 -11.70
C VAL A 151 -33.66 1.34 -11.55
N ARG A 152 -33.69 0.64 -10.40
CA ARG A 152 -34.63 -0.46 -10.16
C ARG A 152 -36.11 -0.06 -10.30
N PRO A 153 -36.59 1.10 -9.79
CA PRO A 153 -38.00 1.49 -9.90
C PRO A 153 -38.41 1.88 -11.32
N ARG A 154 -37.45 2.23 -12.18
CA ARG A 154 -37.67 2.57 -13.60
C ARG A 154 -37.65 1.35 -14.53
N ARG A 155 -37.22 0.18 -14.04
CA ARG A 155 -37.35 -1.09 -14.79
C ARG A 155 -38.69 -1.75 -14.50
N SER A 156 -39.37 -2.19 -15.55
CA SER A 156 -40.77 -2.65 -15.52
C SER A 156 -41.01 -4.06 -14.97
N LEU A 157 -40.00 -4.86 -14.61
CA LEU A 157 -40.08 -6.09 -13.79
C LEU A 157 -38.66 -6.51 -13.35
N PRO A 158 -38.44 -7.01 -12.11
CA PRO A 158 -37.17 -7.62 -11.74
C PRO A 158 -37.17 -9.10 -12.15
N ASP A 159 -36.26 -9.50 -13.02
CA ASP A 159 -36.04 -10.91 -13.32
C ASP A 159 -35.33 -11.60 -12.14
N LEU A 160 -35.56 -12.89 -11.91
CA LEU A 160 -34.88 -13.67 -10.86
C LEU A 160 -33.35 -13.65 -11.06
N VAL A 161 -32.93 -13.45 -12.30
CA VAL A 161 -31.55 -13.27 -12.76
C VAL A 161 -30.93 -11.98 -12.21
N ASP A 162 -31.66 -10.86 -12.19
CA ASP A 162 -31.16 -9.57 -11.68
C ASP A 162 -30.94 -9.64 -10.16
N LEU A 163 -31.82 -10.32 -9.41
CA LEU A 163 -31.66 -10.51 -7.96
C LEU A 163 -30.47 -11.40 -7.62
N VAL A 164 -30.27 -12.50 -8.36
CA VAL A 164 -29.14 -13.42 -8.18
C VAL A 164 -27.83 -12.77 -8.62
N ALA A 165 -27.82 -11.95 -9.68
CA ALA A 165 -26.63 -11.21 -10.12
C ALA A 165 -26.18 -10.17 -9.08
N GLU A 166 -27.11 -9.38 -8.54
CA GLU A 166 -26.82 -8.36 -7.52
C GLU A 166 -26.31 -8.98 -6.21
N LEU A 167 -26.93 -10.08 -5.74
CA LEU A 167 -26.50 -10.74 -4.50
C LEU A 167 -25.17 -11.51 -4.68
N LYS A 168 -24.92 -12.06 -5.87
CA LYS A 168 -23.73 -12.88 -6.18
C LYS A 168 -22.44 -12.08 -6.11
N TRP A 169 -22.40 -10.84 -6.60
CA TRP A 169 -21.16 -10.04 -6.58
C TRP A 169 -20.76 -9.62 -5.16
N TRP A 170 -21.73 -9.25 -4.32
CA TRP A 170 -21.49 -9.00 -2.89
C TRP A 170 -21.04 -10.27 -2.17
N LEU A 171 -21.67 -11.42 -2.43
CA LEU A 171 -21.24 -12.71 -1.89
C LEU A 171 -19.83 -13.09 -2.33
N VAL A 172 -19.47 -12.92 -3.60
CA VAL A 172 -18.13 -13.20 -4.12
C VAL A 172 -17.09 -12.30 -3.45
N VAL A 173 -17.34 -11.00 -3.32
CA VAL A 173 -16.40 -10.08 -2.65
C VAL A 173 -16.26 -10.44 -1.17
N ILE A 174 -17.36 -10.70 -0.46
CA ILE A 174 -17.34 -11.08 0.96
C ILE A 174 -16.63 -12.43 1.16
N VAL A 175 -16.88 -13.41 0.29
CA VAL A 175 -16.25 -14.73 0.34
C VAL A 175 -14.77 -14.63 0.00
N CYS A 176 -14.37 -13.86 -1.02
CA CYS A 176 -12.97 -13.66 -1.38
C CYS A 176 -12.21 -12.93 -0.27
N VAL A 177 -12.74 -11.81 0.24
CA VAL A 177 -12.14 -11.06 1.35
C VAL A 177 -12.08 -11.93 2.61
N GLY A 178 -13.16 -12.67 2.91
CA GLY A 178 -13.23 -13.59 4.04
C GLY A 178 -12.26 -14.77 3.93
N LEU A 179 -12.12 -15.39 2.75
CA LEU A 179 -11.13 -16.45 2.49
C LEU A 179 -9.71 -15.92 2.60
N ILE A 180 -9.44 -14.73 2.05
CA ILE A 180 -8.12 -14.10 2.12
C ILE A 180 -7.78 -13.76 3.57
N MET A 181 -8.71 -13.22 4.36
CA MET A 181 -8.54 -12.99 5.81
C MET A 181 -8.40 -14.28 6.61
N LEU A 182 -9.15 -15.33 6.27
CA LEU A 182 -9.09 -16.62 6.94
C LEU A 182 -7.74 -17.31 6.66
N VAL A 183 -7.27 -17.28 5.41
CA VAL A 183 -5.96 -17.78 5.01
C VAL A 183 -4.85 -16.92 5.63
N ALA A 184 -5.00 -15.60 5.69
CA ALA A 184 -4.04 -14.72 6.37
C ALA A 184 -3.87 -15.03 7.85
N CYS A 185 -4.99 -15.20 8.57
CA CYS A 185 -5.00 -15.41 10.01
C CYS A 185 -4.67 -16.85 10.42
N ASN A 186 -4.89 -17.82 9.53
CA ASN A 186 -4.59 -19.24 9.79
C ASN A 186 -3.39 -19.75 8.98
N ALA A 187 -2.74 -18.91 8.17
CA ALA A 187 -1.50 -19.28 7.52
C ALA A 187 -0.45 -19.53 8.63
N PRO A 188 0.15 -20.72 8.68
CA PRO A 188 1.23 -20.98 9.62
C PRO A 188 2.36 -19.99 9.35
N ALA A 189 3.10 -19.61 10.41
CA ALA A 189 4.27 -18.71 10.34
C ALA A 189 5.37 -19.17 9.35
N THR A 190 5.20 -20.33 8.72
CA THR A 190 6.06 -20.92 7.69
C THR A 190 5.78 -20.42 6.26
N VAL A 191 4.76 -19.59 6.01
CA VAL A 191 4.57 -18.93 4.69
C VAL A 191 5.37 -17.61 4.59
N LEU A 192 5.84 -17.07 5.72
CA LEU A 192 6.88 -16.04 5.77
C LEU A 192 8.13 -16.55 6.52
N PRO A 193 9.09 -17.25 5.86
CA PRO A 193 10.41 -17.42 6.47
C PRO A 193 11.59 -17.07 5.55
N ALA A 194 11.55 -17.33 4.24
CA ALA A 194 12.76 -17.25 3.41
C ALA A 194 13.38 -15.84 3.36
N ALA A 195 12.59 -14.79 3.13
CA ALA A 195 13.12 -13.44 3.02
C ALA A 195 13.67 -12.87 4.34
N LYS A 196 13.16 -13.33 5.50
CA LYS A 196 13.65 -12.90 6.81
C LYS A 196 14.93 -13.64 7.19
N GLU A 197 14.98 -14.93 6.93
CA GLU A 197 16.14 -15.80 7.17
C GLU A 197 17.37 -15.32 6.37
N HIS A 198 17.23 -15.08 5.07
CA HIS A 198 18.35 -14.62 4.23
C HIS A 198 18.91 -13.25 4.65
N ARG A 199 18.06 -12.34 5.16
CA ARG A 199 18.51 -11.03 5.68
C ARG A 199 19.28 -11.17 6.98
N ALA A 200 18.83 -12.04 7.88
CA ALA A 200 19.53 -12.31 9.13
C ALA A 200 20.91 -12.94 8.85
N GLU A 201 20.99 -13.88 7.91
CA GLU A 201 22.25 -14.49 7.46
C GLU A 201 23.21 -13.47 6.84
N LEU A 202 22.71 -12.58 5.99
CA LEU A 202 23.50 -11.49 5.43
C LEU A 202 24.06 -10.60 6.53
N VAL A 203 23.23 -10.16 7.48
CA VAL A 203 23.67 -9.31 8.60
C VAL A 203 24.71 -10.01 9.47
N ALA A 204 24.52 -11.30 9.77
CA ALA A 204 25.53 -12.09 10.48
C ALA A 204 26.87 -12.12 9.73
N CYS A 205 26.85 -12.28 8.40
CA CYS A 205 28.06 -12.24 7.59
C CYS A 205 28.71 -10.85 7.52
N LEU A 206 27.92 -9.77 7.39
CA LEU A 206 28.41 -8.39 7.42
C LEU A 206 29.14 -8.10 8.73
N ASN A 207 28.57 -8.53 9.86
CA ASN A 207 29.19 -8.41 11.18
C ASN A 207 30.50 -9.20 11.26
N ALA A 208 30.49 -10.47 10.82
CA ALA A 208 31.68 -11.32 10.82
C ALA A 208 32.83 -10.75 9.96
N ARG A 209 32.50 -9.97 8.92
CA ARG A 209 33.47 -9.33 8.03
C ARG A 209 33.78 -7.89 8.40
N ALA A 210 33.31 -7.42 9.55
CA ALA A 210 33.48 -6.04 10.02
C ALA A 210 33.09 -5.01 8.96
N VAL A 211 32.01 -5.27 8.23
CA VAL A 211 31.47 -4.32 7.25
C VAL A 211 30.72 -3.22 8.00
N ALA A 212 31.18 -1.99 7.84
CA ALA A 212 30.56 -0.81 8.44
C ALA A 212 29.67 -0.07 7.44
N VAL A 213 28.63 0.58 7.96
CA VAL A 213 27.78 1.49 7.19
C VAL A 213 27.62 2.82 7.92
N TYR A 214 27.83 3.91 7.19
CA TYR A 214 27.71 5.26 7.68
C TYR A 214 26.53 5.95 7.01
N TRP A 215 25.63 6.54 7.79
CA TRP A 215 24.38 7.08 7.28
C TRP A 215 23.82 8.23 8.12
N TYR A 216 22.93 9.02 7.52
CA TYR A 216 22.12 10.03 8.22
C TYR A 216 20.66 9.59 8.26
N ALA A 217 19.96 9.89 9.35
CA ALA A 217 18.55 9.54 9.50
C ALA A 217 17.65 10.15 8.41
N GLU A 218 17.92 11.37 7.99
CA GLU A 218 17.13 12.11 7.00
C GLU A 218 17.57 11.87 5.54
N CYS A 219 18.59 11.03 5.32
CA CYS A 219 19.11 10.75 3.98
C CYS A 219 18.20 9.77 3.22
N SER A 220 17.66 10.20 2.06
CA SER A 220 16.72 9.42 1.24
C SER A 220 17.26 8.04 0.83
N HIS A 221 18.53 7.96 0.42
CA HIS A 221 19.19 6.71 0.07
C HIS A 221 19.45 5.81 1.30
N CYS A 222 19.66 6.41 2.47
CA CYS A 222 19.91 5.72 3.72
C CYS A 222 18.64 5.05 4.24
N VAL A 223 17.51 5.78 4.21
CA VAL A 223 16.18 5.23 4.53
C VAL A 223 15.85 4.05 3.62
N ARG A 224 16.09 4.19 2.31
CA ARG A 224 15.86 3.11 1.33
C ARG A 224 16.79 1.91 1.55
N GLN A 225 18.05 2.13 1.92
CA GLN A 225 18.97 1.05 2.26
C GLN A 225 18.48 0.29 3.51
N ARG A 226 18.12 1.02 4.57
CA ARG A 226 17.59 0.49 5.83
C ARG A 226 16.34 -0.35 5.61
N ALA A 227 15.40 0.17 4.82
CA ALA A 227 14.15 -0.50 4.50
C ALA A 227 14.35 -1.89 3.86
N ARG A 228 15.40 -2.07 3.04
CA ARG A 228 15.73 -3.37 2.43
C ARG A 228 16.10 -4.43 3.46
N PHE A 229 16.79 -4.04 4.54
CA PHE A 229 17.11 -4.93 5.66
C PHE A 229 15.92 -5.17 6.60
N GLY A 230 14.95 -4.26 6.61
CA GLY A 230 13.82 -4.32 7.53
C GLY A 230 14.30 -4.32 8.99
N LEU A 231 13.79 -5.27 9.77
CA LEU A 231 14.17 -5.42 11.19
C LEU A 231 15.64 -5.79 11.40
N GLU A 232 16.27 -6.47 10.43
CA GLU A 232 17.64 -6.92 10.59
C GLU A 232 18.66 -5.77 10.52
N TRP A 233 18.24 -4.57 10.09
CA TRP A 233 19.13 -3.40 10.08
C TRP A 233 19.71 -3.09 11.46
N SER A 234 18.90 -3.20 12.52
CA SER A 234 19.36 -2.94 13.89
C SER A 234 20.37 -3.97 14.40
N ASN A 235 20.52 -5.09 13.70
CA ASN A 235 21.45 -6.15 14.04
C ASN A 235 22.82 -5.97 13.37
N ILE A 236 22.99 -4.95 12.51
CA ILE A 236 24.29 -4.58 11.95
C ILE A 236 25.10 -3.85 13.03
N GLN A 237 26.17 -4.49 13.50
CA GLN A 237 26.96 -4.01 14.64
C GLN A 237 27.73 -2.72 14.33
N ALA A 238 28.25 -2.58 13.12
CA ALA A 238 29.00 -1.41 12.66
C ALA A 238 28.12 -0.45 11.83
N SER A 239 26.91 -0.16 12.33
CA SER A 239 26.02 0.85 11.73
C SER A 239 26.14 2.17 12.49
N HIS A 240 26.74 3.17 11.85
CA HIS A 240 27.02 4.48 12.45
C HIS A 240 26.08 5.56 11.91
N GLU A 241 25.31 6.18 12.80
CA GLU A 241 24.42 7.29 12.46
C GLU A 241 25.14 8.62 12.67
N CYS A 242 25.45 9.32 11.59
CA CYS A 242 26.41 10.43 11.61
C CYS A 242 25.91 11.71 12.29
N THR A 243 24.63 11.80 12.66
CA THR A 243 24.12 12.87 13.51
C THR A 243 24.48 12.61 14.97
N ALA A 244 24.26 11.39 15.46
CA ALA A 244 24.60 10.96 16.81
C ALA A 244 26.10 10.69 17.00
N GLU A 245 26.79 10.23 15.96
CA GLU A 245 28.19 9.78 15.98
C GLU A 245 29.09 10.62 15.06
N ALA A 246 28.97 11.94 15.15
CA ALA A 246 29.64 12.89 14.24
C ALA A 246 31.17 12.70 14.14
N GLU A 247 31.85 12.48 15.28
CA GLU A 247 33.31 12.28 15.29
C GLU A 247 33.72 10.97 14.61
N THR A 248 32.96 9.90 14.78
CA THR A 248 33.20 8.61 14.11
C THR A 248 33.13 8.77 12.59
N CYS A 249 32.10 9.45 12.08
CA CYS A 249 31.94 9.69 10.64
C CYS A 249 32.99 10.65 10.07
N LYS A 250 33.41 11.64 10.86
CA LYS A 250 34.46 12.59 10.47
C LYS A 250 35.83 11.90 10.35
N LEU A 251 36.19 11.07 11.33
CA LEU A 251 37.42 10.26 11.30
C LEU A 251 37.43 9.27 10.14
N ALA A 252 36.27 8.68 9.83
CA ALA A 252 36.08 7.78 8.68
C ALA A 252 36.04 8.51 7.32
N LYS A 253 36.15 9.85 7.29
CA LYS A 253 36.15 10.70 6.08
C LYS A 253 34.99 10.37 5.14
N ILE A 254 33.77 10.36 5.69
CA ILE A 254 32.55 10.08 4.93
C ILE A 254 32.14 11.32 4.15
N GLU A 255 32.12 11.21 2.81
CA GLU A 255 31.78 12.31 1.89
C GLU A 255 30.32 12.25 1.41
N ALA A 256 29.73 11.06 1.40
CA ALA A 256 28.36 10.80 0.97
C ALA A 256 27.75 9.66 1.79
N THR A 257 26.42 9.57 1.86
CA THR A 257 25.72 8.52 2.60
C THR A 257 24.58 7.88 1.78
N PRO A 258 24.28 6.59 1.96
CA PRO A 258 25.00 5.66 2.82
C PRO A 258 26.39 5.33 2.21
N THR A 259 27.40 5.13 3.04
CA THR A 259 28.70 4.62 2.60
C THR A 259 29.01 3.33 3.34
N TRP A 260 29.29 2.28 2.58
CA TRP A 260 29.71 0.99 3.09
C TRP A 260 31.23 0.89 3.07
N VAL A 261 31.82 0.38 4.15
CA VAL A 261 33.28 0.29 4.33
C VAL A 261 33.65 -1.12 4.80
N ARG A 262 34.67 -1.70 4.19
CA ARG A 262 35.25 -2.99 4.57
C ARG A 262 36.76 -2.95 4.37
N GLY A 263 37.51 -2.81 5.46
CA GLY A 263 38.95 -2.51 5.39
C GLY A 263 39.19 -1.24 4.58
N ASP A 264 40.06 -1.30 3.57
CA ASP A 264 40.34 -0.16 2.68
C ASP A 264 39.32 0.00 1.54
N SER A 265 38.44 -1.00 1.32
CA SER A 265 37.43 -0.93 0.28
C SER A 265 36.21 -0.13 0.75
N ARG A 266 35.74 0.77 -0.11
CA ARG A 266 34.59 1.64 0.16
C ARG A 266 33.61 1.62 -1.00
N HIS A 267 32.32 1.65 -0.70
CA HIS A 267 31.26 1.82 -1.69
C HIS A 267 30.36 2.98 -1.25
N GLN A 268 30.28 4.02 -2.07
CA GLN A 268 29.42 5.17 -1.83
C GLN A 268 28.06 4.94 -2.51
N GLY A 269 26.99 5.21 -1.78
CA GLY A 269 25.63 5.06 -2.27
C GLY A 269 24.98 3.74 -1.87
N MET A 270 23.68 3.67 -2.19
CA MET A 270 22.84 2.51 -1.90
C MET A 270 23.21 1.33 -2.81
N MET A 271 23.13 0.11 -2.27
CA MET A 271 23.25 -1.15 -3.01
C MET A 271 22.03 -2.02 -2.76
N GLU A 272 21.66 -2.82 -3.74
CA GLU A 272 20.76 -3.95 -3.51
C GLU A 272 21.42 -5.00 -2.61
N LEU A 273 20.61 -5.84 -1.94
CA LEU A 273 21.14 -6.77 -0.93
C LEU A 273 22.06 -7.84 -1.52
N ASP A 274 21.80 -8.27 -2.76
CA ASP A 274 22.62 -9.21 -3.51
C ASP A 274 23.94 -8.56 -3.97
N GLU A 275 23.91 -7.32 -4.43
CA GLU A 275 25.09 -6.53 -4.79
C GLU A 275 25.98 -6.29 -3.56
N LEU A 276 25.37 -5.89 -2.45
CA LEU A 276 26.05 -5.69 -1.17
C LEU A 276 26.64 -7.01 -0.66
N ALA A 277 25.90 -8.11 -0.73
CA ALA A 277 26.42 -9.42 -0.35
C ALA A 277 27.62 -9.79 -1.21
N LYS A 278 27.52 -9.65 -2.54
CA LYS A 278 28.63 -9.93 -3.47
C LYS A 278 29.85 -9.06 -3.18
N TRP A 279 29.65 -7.76 -2.98
CA TRP A 279 30.71 -6.81 -2.64
C TRP A 279 31.35 -7.15 -1.29
N ALA A 280 30.53 -7.45 -0.27
CA ALA A 280 30.96 -7.88 1.06
C ALA A 280 31.53 -9.30 1.07
N GLY A 281 31.41 -10.06 -0.03
CA GLY A 281 31.81 -11.46 -0.14
C GLY A 281 30.97 -12.41 0.72
N CYS A 282 29.74 -12.03 1.02
CA CYS A 282 28.73 -12.82 1.68
C CYS A 282 27.91 -13.63 0.67
N ALA A 283 27.36 -14.75 1.12
CA ALA A 283 26.39 -15.50 0.32
C ALA A 283 25.05 -14.75 0.31
N TRP A 284 24.41 -14.73 -0.85
CA TRP A 284 23.03 -14.30 -1.01
C TRP A 284 22.36 -15.24 -1.99
N PRO A 285 21.17 -15.78 -1.69
CA PRO A 285 20.45 -16.58 -2.67
C PRO A 285 20.13 -15.69 -3.86
N SER A 286 20.73 -16.01 -5.01
CA SER A 286 20.39 -15.35 -6.26
C SER A 286 18.87 -15.38 -6.42
N ALA A 287 18.25 -14.21 -6.59
CA ALA A 287 16.84 -14.16 -6.94
C ALA A 287 16.62 -15.07 -8.16
N PRO A 288 15.56 -15.89 -8.21
CA PRO A 288 15.17 -16.49 -9.48
C PRO A 288 14.94 -15.33 -10.46
N ALA A 289 15.64 -15.36 -11.58
CA ALA A 289 15.50 -14.37 -12.63
C ALA A 289 14.04 -14.29 -13.06
N VAL A 290 13.38 -13.18 -12.75
CA VAL A 290 12.06 -12.79 -13.28
C VAL A 290 12.03 -11.27 -13.45
#